data_AF-A0A7R9WH59-F1
#
_entry.id   AF-A0A7R9WH59-F1
#
_cell.length_a   1.000
_cell.length_b   1.000
_cell.length_c   1.000
_cell.angle_alpha   90.00
_cell.angle_beta   90.00
_cell.angle_gamma   90.00
#
_symmetry.space_group_name_H-M   'P 1'
#
loop_
_entity.id
_entity.type
_entity.pdbx_description
1 polymer ?
#
loop_
_entity_poly.entity_id
_entity_poly.type
_entity_poly.pdbx_seq_one_letter_code
_entity_poly.pdbx_strand_id
1 'polypeptide(L)'
;RMHPDGRLSYQGYETFDGVLDYPVSAHPVKDGEDLLFHSYSVDDQLIKEHGTMKVGRYNSNSRSVDTYLVPTPTKSHVSFAHSLLHTDNYIIVWDCSVHFKTDALFTGGSFFKNNKGHTLKFGLIPKDATDREDVIWIDSGEAGAIVHPLHAWEEIVEEYQDGQVVSSRPVIKLWTPFCKDLQLELEKSNTFHMIEYTIDPQTSTVSREVIDDTINSEFATMPPQPSHVPP
;
A
#
# COMPACT_ATOMS: atom_id res chain seq x y z
N ARG A 1 7.08 19.25 18.69
CA ARG A 1 6.05 19.90 19.53
C ARG A 1 5.71 21.27 18.95
N MET A 2 4.42 21.58 18.79
CA MET A 2 3.97 22.91 18.38
C MET A 2 3.79 23.82 19.59
N HIS A 3 4.36 25.02 19.55
CA HIS A 3 4.21 26.06 20.58
C HIS A 3 2.94 26.89 20.32
N PRO A 4 2.40 27.62 21.31
CA PRO A 4 1.22 28.47 21.11
C PRO A 4 1.38 29.57 20.05
N ASP A 5 2.63 29.95 19.74
CA ASP A 5 2.98 30.91 18.71
C ASP A 5 3.20 30.27 17.31
N GLY A 6 2.88 28.97 17.17
CA GLY A 6 3.01 28.23 15.92
C GLY A 6 4.41 27.69 15.62
N ARG A 7 5.43 27.99 16.44
CA ARG A 7 6.77 27.41 16.23
C ARG A 7 6.76 25.90 16.46
N LEU A 8 7.62 25.20 15.73
CA LEU A 8 7.85 23.77 15.88
C LEU A 8 9.21 23.53 16.55
N SER A 9 9.24 22.70 17.59
CA SER A 9 10.46 22.16 18.19
C SER A 9 10.61 20.67 17.89
N TYR A 10 11.79 20.26 17.46
CA TYR A 10 12.15 18.84 17.33
C TYR A 10 12.13 18.18 18.71
N GLN A 11 11.59 16.97 18.81
CA GLN A 11 11.49 16.22 20.09
C GLN A 11 12.34 14.94 20.09
N GLY A 12 12.85 14.51 18.93
CA GLY A 12 13.44 13.19 18.78
C GLY A 12 12.64 12.30 17.83
N TYR A 13 13.13 11.08 17.66
CA TYR A 13 12.39 10.01 17.01
C TYR A 13 11.38 9.41 17.99
N GLU A 14 10.17 9.13 17.51
CA GLU A 14 9.18 8.37 18.25
C GLU A 14 9.42 6.88 18.02
N THR A 15 9.42 6.10 19.11
CA THR A 15 9.61 4.64 19.06
C THR A 15 8.43 3.90 19.71
N PHE A 16 7.41 4.63 20.18
CA PHE A 16 6.27 4.10 20.91
C PHE A 16 6.73 3.20 22.07
N ASP A 17 7.54 3.77 22.96
CA ASP A 17 8.15 3.06 24.10
C ASP A 17 8.94 1.79 23.69
N GLY A 18 9.56 1.82 22.52
CA GLY A 18 10.35 0.72 21.96
C GLY A 18 9.54 -0.35 21.23
N VAL A 19 8.22 -0.20 21.09
CA VAL A 19 7.38 -1.11 20.29
C VAL A 19 7.71 -1.01 18.80
N LEU A 20 8.05 0.20 18.33
CA LEU A 20 8.44 0.42 16.95
C LEU A 20 9.95 0.16 16.78
N ASP A 21 10.25 -0.98 16.18
CA ASP A 21 11.59 -1.53 15.93
C ASP A 21 12.03 -1.45 14.46
N TYR A 22 11.21 -0.86 13.57
CA TYR A 22 11.52 -0.66 12.15
C TYR A 22 11.27 0.79 11.70
N PRO A 23 11.89 1.23 10.58
CA PRO A 23 11.56 2.51 9.95
C PRO A 23 10.10 2.57 9.50
N VAL A 24 9.42 3.68 9.71
CA VAL A 24 8.01 3.84 9.29
C VAL A 24 7.93 4.67 8.00
N SER A 25 6.98 4.31 7.15
CA SER A 25 6.68 5.04 5.93
C SER A 25 6.28 6.48 6.18
N ALA A 26 6.61 7.37 5.23
CA ALA A 26 6.17 8.76 5.24
C ALA A 26 4.67 8.96 4.92
N HIS A 27 3.96 7.88 4.54
CA HIS A 27 2.54 7.91 4.13
C HIS A 27 1.67 7.05 5.04
N PRO A 28 1.57 7.36 6.34
CA PRO A 28 0.56 6.73 7.18
C PRO A 28 -0.84 7.18 6.74
N VAL A 29 -1.84 6.31 6.90
CA VAL A 29 -3.24 6.60 6.60
C VAL A 29 -4.09 6.46 7.85
N LYS A 30 -5.11 7.32 7.99
CA LYS A 30 -6.03 7.30 9.12
C LYS A 30 -7.21 6.38 8.80
N ASP A 31 -7.56 5.52 9.74
CA ASP A 31 -8.72 4.61 9.69
C ASP A 31 -9.47 4.70 11.02
N GLY A 32 -10.56 5.47 11.06
CA GLY A 32 -11.23 5.79 12.32
C GLY A 32 -10.29 6.46 13.31
N GLU A 33 -10.07 5.84 14.47
CA GLU A 33 -9.13 6.30 15.52
C GLU A 33 -7.73 5.69 15.40
N ASP A 34 -7.53 4.88 14.37
CA ASP A 34 -6.26 4.23 14.09
C ASP A 34 -5.45 4.98 13.05
N LEU A 35 -4.14 4.91 13.21
CA LEU A 35 -3.16 5.30 12.21
C LEU A 35 -2.48 4.03 11.71
N LEU A 36 -2.74 3.69 10.45
CA LEU A 36 -2.10 2.59 9.76
C LEU A 36 -0.84 3.09 9.08
N PHE A 37 0.23 2.31 9.15
CA PHE A 37 1.48 2.63 8.49
C PHE A 37 2.19 1.35 8.05
N HIS A 38 3.04 1.47 7.03
CA HIS A 38 3.84 0.35 6.59
C HIS A 38 5.32 0.61 6.88
N SER A 39 6.08 -0.46 6.77
CA SER A 39 7.51 -0.53 6.94
C SER A 39 8.04 -1.68 6.07
N TYR A 40 9.35 -1.71 5.86
CA TYR A 40 10.01 -2.83 5.20
C TYR A 40 11.31 -3.21 5.93
N SER A 41 11.70 -4.47 5.76
CA SER A 41 12.97 -5.00 6.24
C SER A 41 13.93 -5.23 5.07
N VAL A 42 15.20 -4.91 5.28
CA VAL A 42 16.33 -5.31 4.41
C VAL A 42 17.17 -6.42 5.05
N ASP A 43 16.73 -6.98 6.17
CA ASP A 43 17.39 -8.10 6.83
C ASP A 43 17.09 -9.41 6.09
N ASP A 44 18.13 -10.06 5.57
CA ASP A 44 18.03 -11.26 4.76
C ASP A 44 17.34 -12.44 5.46
N GLN A 45 17.50 -12.58 6.79
CA GLN A 45 16.91 -13.69 7.52
C GLN A 45 15.41 -13.46 7.68
N LEU A 46 15.01 -12.26 8.12
CA LEU A 46 13.60 -11.88 8.25
C LEU A 46 12.87 -11.96 6.90
N ILE A 47 13.53 -11.53 5.81
CA ILE A 47 12.98 -11.64 4.46
C ILE A 47 12.70 -13.10 4.09
N LYS A 48 13.63 -14.01 4.35
CA LYS A 48 13.47 -15.44 4.03
C LYS A 48 12.37 -16.11 4.86
N GLU A 49 12.24 -15.72 6.13
CA GLU A 49 11.28 -16.32 7.05
C GLU A 49 9.87 -15.76 6.83
N HIS A 50 9.75 -14.44 6.74
CA HIS A 50 8.47 -13.74 6.86
C HIS A 50 8.13 -12.82 5.69
N GLY A 51 9.06 -12.57 4.77
CA GLY A 51 8.87 -11.58 3.72
C GLY A 51 9.35 -10.20 4.13
N THR A 52 9.05 -9.21 3.28
CA THR A 52 9.78 -7.92 3.32
C THR A 52 8.98 -6.80 3.98
N MET A 53 7.66 -6.93 4.05
CA MET A 53 6.76 -5.86 4.50
C MET A 53 6.34 -6.06 5.94
N LYS A 54 6.19 -4.94 6.65
CA LYS A 54 5.63 -4.88 8.00
C LYS A 54 4.52 -3.85 8.00
N VAL A 55 3.36 -4.19 8.56
CA VAL A 55 2.24 -3.26 8.76
C VAL A 55 2.14 -2.97 10.25
N GLY A 56 1.85 -1.71 10.58
CA GLY A 56 1.61 -1.25 11.93
C GLY A 56 0.32 -0.48 12.05
N ARG A 57 -0.27 -0.55 13.24
CA ARG A 57 -1.50 0.14 13.64
C ARG A 57 -1.24 0.82 14.97
N TYR A 58 -1.35 2.14 15.02
CA TYR A 58 -1.38 2.90 16.26
C TYR A 58 -2.82 3.29 16.59
N ASN A 59 -3.31 2.92 17.76
CA ASN A 59 -4.64 3.30 18.22
C ASN A 59 -4.56 4.48 19.19
N SER A 60 -5.20 5.60 18.87
CA SER A 60 -5.14 6.83 19.65
C SER A 60 -5.76 6.70 21.05
N ASN A 61 -6.81 5.86 21.19
CA ASN A 61 -7.59 5.71 22.42
C ASN A 61 -6.86 4.84 23.45
N SER A 62 -6.36 3.67 23.04
CA SER A 62 -5.58 2.78 23.91
C SER A 62 -4.13 3.23 24.04
N ARG A 63 -3.65 4.11 23.14
CA ARG A 63 -2.24 4.51 22.99
C ARG A 63 -1.31 3.30 22.80
N SER A 64 -1.80 2.28 22.10
CA SER A 64 -1.02 1.08 21.78
C SER A 64 -0.61 1.09 20.32
N VAL A 65 0.53 0.46 20.05
CA VAL A 65 0.98 0.12 18.70
C VAL A 65 1.01 -1.39 18.57
N ASP A 66 0.42 -1.88 17.50
CA ASP A 66 0.54 -3.27 17.07
C ASP A 66 1.25 -3.31 15.73
N THR A 67 2.14 -4.28 15.53
CA THR A 67 2.83 -4.46 14.25
C THR A 67 2.99 -5.94 13.91
N TYR A 68 2.95 -6.26 12.62
CA TYR A 68 3.13 -7.63 12.13
C TYR A 68 3.82 -7.64 10.77
N LEU A 69 4.59 -8.70 10.53
CA LEU A 69 5.20 -8.97 9.23
C LEU A 69 4.12 -9.54 8.30
N VAL A 70 4.02 -8.99 7.10
CA VAL A 70 3.11 -9.48 6.06
C VAL A 70 3.84 -10.56 5.26
N PRO A 71 3.31 -11.79 5.15
CA PRO A 71 3.95 -12.88 4.41
C PRO A 71 3.90 -12.60 2.91
N THR A 72 4.89 -11.85 2.41
CA THR A 72 4.96 -11.49 0.99
C THR A 72 5.16 -12.73 0.11
N PRO A 73 4.58 -12.79 -1.11
CA PRO A 73 4.70 -13.95 -2.00
C PRO A 73 6.16 -14.20 -2.39
N THR A 74 6.92 -13.11 -2.46
CA THR A 74 8.33 -13.09 -2.84
C THR A 74 9.18 -12.87 -1.59
N LYS A 75 10.06 -13.83 -1.28
CA LYS A 75 10.97 -13.81 -0.12
C LYS A 75 12.44 -13.70 -0.52
N SER A 76 12.72 -13.06 -1.65
CA SER A 76 14.07 -12.91 -2.20
C SER A 76 14.50 -11.47 -2.44
N HIS A 77 13.55 -10.54 -2.54
CA HIS A 77 13.79 -9.15 -2.87
C HIS A 77 12.85 -8.25 -2.07
N VAL A 78 13.34 -7.09 -1.63
CA VAL A 78 12.52 -6.07 -0.99
C VAL A 78 11.89 -5.22 -2.08
N SER A 79 10.58 -5.32 -2.24
CA SER A 79 9.83 -4.41 -3.13
C SER A 79 9.76 -3.01 -2.53
N PHE A 80 9.78 -2.03 -3.41
CA PHE A 80 9.47 -0.64 -3.12
C PHE A 80 7.97 -0.51 -2.76
N ALA A 81 7.66 -0.64 -1.48
CA ALA A 81 6.40 -0.20 -0.92
C ALA A 81 6.57 1.24 -0.42
N HIS A 82 5.79 2.18 -0.96
CA HIS A 82 5.89 3.60 -0.61
C HIS A 82 4.73 4.12 0.24
N SER A 83 3.59 3.43 0.17
CA SER A 83 2.37 3.77 0.90
C SER A 83 1.57 2.50 1.15
N LEU A 84 0.40 2.65 1.76
CA LEU A 84 -0.63 1.63 1.88
C LEU A 84 -2.00 2.32 1.78
N LEU A 85 -3.05 1.57 1.50
CA LEU A 85 -4.42 2.04 1.60
C LEU A 85 -5.26 1.14 2.50
N HIS A 86 -6.49 1.56 2.75
CA HIS A 86 -7.49 0.73 3.38
C HIS A 86 -8.86 1.01 2.76
N THR A 87 -9.74 0.03 2.88
CA THR A 87 -11.19 0.10 2.64
C THR A 87 -11.91 -0.23 3.93
N ASP A 88 -13.23 -0.38 3.93
CA ASP A 88 -13.97 -0.72 5.16
C ASP A 88 -13.49 -2.03 5.80
N ASN A 89 -13.18 -3.05 5.00
CA ASN A 89 -12.84 -4.38 5.48
C ASN A 89 -11.38 -4.81 5.24
N TYR A 90 -10.61 -4.10 4.42
CA TYR A 90 -9.25 -4.50 4.06
C TYR A 90 -8.21 -3.40 4.26
N ILE A 91 -7.00 -3.80 4.66
CA ILE A 91 -5.78 -3.03 4.46
C ILE A 91 -5.13 -3.54 3.17
N ILE A 92 -4.70 -2.62 2.31
CA ILE A 92 -4.15 -2.91 0.99
C ILE A 92 -2.67 -2.55 0.97
N VAL A 93 -1.83 -3.55 0.71
CA VAL A 93 -0.39 -3.42 0.42
C VAL A 93 -0.10 -3.97 -0.98
N TRP A 94 1.10 -3.71 -1.51
CA TRP A 94 1.48 -4.24 -2.82
C TRP A 94 2.96 -4.59 -2.95
N ASP A 95 3.24 -5.69 -3.65
CA ASP A 95 4.56 -6.15 -4.07
C ASP A 95 4.74 -5.78 -5.54
N CYS A 96 5.66 -4.87 -5.87
CA CYS A 96 5.77 -4.22 -7.17
C CYS A 96 7.06 -4.58 -7.92
N SER A 97 7.20 -4.13 -9.15
CA SER A 97 8.36 -4.48 -9.99
C SER A 97 9.66 -3.77 -9.60
N VAL A 98 9.67 -2.85 -8.63
CA VAL A 98 10.85 -2.07 -8.24
C VAL A 98 11.44 -2.64 -6.96
N HIS A 99 12.68 -3.14 -7.02
CA HIS A 99 13.29 -3.85 -5.91
C HIS A 99 14.57 -3.18 -5.41
N PHE A 100 14.83 -3.32 -4.11
CA PHE A 100 16.09 -2.96 -3.50
C PHE A 100 17.23 -3.87 -4.01
N LYS A 101 18.33 -3.26 -4.48
CA LYS A 101 19.55 -3.92 -4.93
C LYS A 101 20.76 -3.21 -4.36
N THR A 102 21.59 -3.97 -3.65
CA THR A 102 22.79 -3.48 -2.96
C THR A 102 23.97 -3.25 -3.90
N ASP A 103 23.89 -3.67 -5.16
CA ASP A 103 24.91 -3.43 -6.19
C ASP A 103 25.16 -1.92 -6.42
N ALA A 104 24.19 -1.07 -6.13
CA ALA A 104 24.32 0.39 -6.13
C ALA A 104 25.39 0.91 -5.14
N LEU A 105 25.71 0.17 -4.07
CA LEU A 105 26.82 0.52 -3.17
C LEU A 105 28.17 0.57 -3.91
N PHE A 106 28.32 -0.27 -4.93
CA PHE A 106 29.58 -0.42 -5.67
C PHE A 106 29.55 0.30 -7.03
N THR A 107 28.36 0.46 -7.60
CA THR A 107 28.18 1.00 -8.96
C THR A 107 27.63 2.43 -8.98
N GLY A 108 27.17 2.96 -7.85
CA GLY A 108 26.44 4.21 -7.76
C GLY A 108 25.00 4.10 -8.31
N GLY A 109 24.25 5.20 -8.23
CA GLY A 109 22.86 5.27 -8.71
C GLY A 109 21.82 4.87 -7.65
N SER A 110 20.63 4.52 -8.12
CA SER A 110 19.50 4.16 -7.24
C SER A 110 19.68 2.75 -6.65
N PHE A 111 19.38 2.62 -5.36
CA PHE A 111 19.21 1.32 -4.70
C PHE A 111 17.96 0.58 -5.15
N PHE A 112 16.98 1.29 -5.69
CA PHE A 112 15.74 0.71 -6.18
C PHE A 112 15.78 0.62 -7.70
N LYS A 113 15.71 -0.61 -8.21
CA LYS A 113 15.84 -0.92 -9.64
C LYS A 113 14.64 -1.71 -10.11
N ASN A 114 14.11 -1.34 -11.28
CA ASN A 114 13.02 -2.05 -11.91
C ASN A 114 13.45 -3.47 -12.34
N ASN A 115 12.60 -4.44 -12.05
CA ASN A 115 12.63 -5.82 -12.48
C ASN A 115 11.35 -6.12 -13.26
N LYS A 116 11.41 -5.95 -14.59
CA LYS A 116 10.25 -6.14 -15.48
C LYS A 116 9.69 -7.57 -15.49
N GLY A 117 10.43 -8.55 -14.97
CA GLY A 117 9.95 -9.92 -14.80
C GLY A 117 9.08 -10.13 -13.56
N HIS A 118 8.95 -9.12 -12.70
CA HIS A 118 8.16 -9.18 -11.48
C HIS A 118 6.84 -8.41 -11.65
N THR A 119 5.74 -9.13 -11.59
CA THR A 119 4.39 -8.55 -11.68
C THR A 119 3.96 -7.92 -10.35
N LEU A 120 3.20 -6.85 -10.45
CA LEU A 120 2.54 -6.18 -9.33
C LEU A 120 1.52 -7.14 -8.70
N LYS A 121 1.56 -7.29 -7.38
CA LYS A 121 0.61 -8.11 -6.61
C LYS A 121 0.00 -7.26 -5.53
N PHE A 122 -1.31 -7.38 -5.34
CA PHE A 122 -2.02 -6.73 -4.25
C PHE A 122 -2.17 -7.72 -3.09
N GLY A 123 -1.76 -7.30 -1.91
CA GLY A 123 -1.98 -8.01 -0.66
C GLY A 123 -3.15 -7.37 0.08
N LEU A 124 -4.23 -8.13 0.23
CA LEU A 124 -5.44 -7.72 0.92
C LEU A 124 -5.43 -8.35 2.31
N ILE A 125 -5.27 -7.53 3.35
CA ILE A 125 -5.24 -7.98 4.74
C ILE A 125 -6.60 -7.67 5.34
N PRO A 126 -7.43 -8.67 5.68
CA PRO A 126 -8.70 -8.44 6.35
C PRO A 126 -8.47 -7.69 7.67
N LYS A 127 -9.27 -6.66 7.96
CA LYS A 127 -9.14 -5.89 9.22
C LYS A 127 -9.51 -6.68 10.46
N ASP A 128 -10.30 -7.74 10.28
CA ASP A 128 -10.67 -8.72 11.30
C ASP A 128 -9.75 -9.96 11.31
N ALA A 129 -8.65 -9.94 10.54
CA ALA A 129 -7.67 -11.00 10.53
C ALA A 129 -7.16 -11.29 11.95
N THR A 130 -7.16 -12.57 12.29
CA THR A 130 -6.63 -13.05 13.58
C THR A 130 -5.25 -13.68 13.42
N ASP A 131 -4.89 -14.02 12.18
CA ASP A 131 -3.57 -14.49 11.80
C ASP A 131 -3.00 -13.57 10.69
N ARG A 132 -1.69 -13.34 10.74
CA ARG A 132 -0.96 -12.61 9.68
C ARG A 132 -0.97 -13.36 8.35
N GLU A 133 -1.19 -14.68 8.37
CA GLU A 133 -1.28 -15.51 7.17
C GLU A 133 -2.63 -15.36 6.44
N ASP A 134 -3.59 -14.61 7.00
CA ASP A 134 -4.90 -14.33 6.38
C ASP A 134 -4.81 -13.37 5.18
N VAL A 135 -3.61 -12.86 4.83
CA VAL A 135 -3.43 -11.98 3.68
C VAL A 135 -3.71 -12.71 2.36
N ILE A 136 -4.57 -12.10 1.54
CA ILE A 136 -4.93 -12.59 0.22
C ILE A 136 -4.05 -11.87 -0.81
N TRP A 137 -3.17 -12.62 -1.47
CA TRP A 137 -2.32 -12.08 -2.54
C TRP A 137 -2.88 -12.37 -3.92
N ILE A 138 -3.02 -11.33 -4.73
CA ILE A 138 -3.60 -11.43 -6.08
C ILE A 138 -2.68 -10.73 -7.07
N ASP A 139 -2.29 -11.45 -8.12
CA ASP A 139 -1.39 -10.95 -9.17
C ASP A 139 -2.18 -10.11 -10.19
N SER A 140 -1.66 -8.92 -10.52
CA SER A 140 -2.26 -8.06 -11.55
C SER A 140 -1.97 -8.55 -12.97
N GLY A 141 -1.02 -9.47 -13.14
CA GLY A 141 -0.56 -9.97 -14.43
C GLY A 141 0.39 -9.03 -15.17
N GLU A 142 0.79 -7.90 -14.57
CA GLU A 142 1.69 -6.94 -15.21
C GLU A 142 2.76 -6.40 -14.26
N ALA A 143 3.93 -6.10 -14.81
CA ALA A 143 4.96 -5.37 -14.08
C ALA A 143 4.63 -3.88 -14.00
N GLY A 144 4.94 -3.29 -12.85
CA GLY A 144 4.88 -1.86 -12.62
C GLY A 144 4.87 -1.54 -11.14
N ALA A 145 4.75 -0.25 -10.83
CA ALA A 145 4.79 0.28 -9.48
C ALA A 145 3.71 1.33 -9.24
N ILE A 146 3.30 1.38 -7.98
CA ILE A 146 2.42 2.40 -7.39
C ILE A 146 3.24 3.14 -6.35
N VAL A 147 3.22 4.48 -6.42
CA VAL A 147 3.93 5.36 -5.48
C VAL A 147 2.93 6.00 -4.53
N HIS A 148 2.14 6.96 -5.00
CA HIS A 148 1.13 7.65 -4.18
C HIS A 148 -0.28 7.24 -4.61
N PRO A 149 -0.87 6.18 -4.03
CA PRO A 149 -2.23 5.80 -4.40
C PRO A 149 -3.24 6.88 -3.96
N LEU A 150 -4.33 7.03 -4.71
CA LEU A 150 -5.32 8.08 -4.46
C LEU A 150 -6.37 7.63 -3.45
N HIS A 151 -7.09 6.55 -3.74
CA HIS A 151 -8.20 6.09 -2.91
C HIS A 151 -8.59 4.65 -3.23
N ALA A 152 -9.18 3.95 -2.26
CA ALA A 152 -9.80 2.66 -2.45
C ALA A 152 -11.13 2.57 -1.70
N TRP A 153 -12.08 1.81 -2.24
CA TRP A 153 -13.37 1.51 -1.61
C TRP A 153 -13.86 0.12 -2.04
N GLU A 154 -14.90 -0.37 -1.38
CA GLU A 154 -15.54 -1.65 -1.70
C GLU A 154 -16.88 -1.42 -2.38
N GLU A 155 -17.16 -2.19 -3.43
CA GLU A 155 -18.45 -2.26 -4.11
C GLU A 155 -19.00 -3.68 -4.04
N ILE A 156 -20.32 -3.83 -3.91
CA ILE A 156 -20.96 -5.14 -3.98
C ILE A 156 -21.30 -5.45 -5.43
N VAL A 157 -20.74 -6.54 -5.94
CA VAL A 157 -21.11 -7.12 -7.23
C VAL A 157 -22.10 -8.25 -6.97
N GLU A 158 -23.23 -8.19 -7.68
CA GLU A 158 -24.28 -9.20 -7.64
C GLU A 158 -24.31 -9.98 -8.95
N GLU A 159 -24.33 -11.30 -8.87
CA GLU A 159 -24.57 -12.17 -10.01
C GLU A 159 -26.04 -12.56 -10.06
N TYR A 160 -26.64 -12.50 -11.24
CA TYR A 160 -28.06 -12.76 -11.45
C TYR A 160 -28.27 -14.02 -12.27
N GLN A 161 -29.18 -14.89 -11.83
CA GLN A 161 -29.71 -16.01 -12.61
C GLN A 161 -31.24 -15.93 -12.61
N ASP A 162 -31.85 -15.96 -13.79
CA ASP A 162 -33.30 -15.83 -13.97
C ASP A 162 -33.93 -14.62 -13.24
N GLY A 163 -33.20 -13.50 -13.20
CA GLY A 163 -33.64 -12.25 -12.57
C GLY A 163 -33.54 -12.23 -11.04
N GLN A 164 -32.95 -13.25 -10.41
CA GLN A 164 -32.67 -13.29 -8.99
C GLN A 164 -31.17 -13.22 -8.72
N VAL A 165 -30.79 -12.53 -7.64
CA VAL A 165 -29.41 -12.53 -7.15
C VAL A 165 -29.07 -13.92 -6.64
N VAL A 166 -28.08 -14.56 -7.26
CA VAL A 166 -27.57 -15.89 -6.87
C VAL A 166 -26.28 -15.80 -6.08
N SER A 167 -25.53 -14.70 -6.21
CA SER A 167 -24.38 -14.40 -5.37
C SER A 167 -24.24 -12.88 -5.22
N SER A 168 -23.76 -12.43 -4.07
CA SER A 168 -23.29 -11.07 -3.87
C SER A 168 -21.95 -11.12 -3.16
N ARG A 169 -21.02 -10.25 -3.56
CA ARG A 169 -19.66 -10.27 -3.05
C ARG A 169 -18.99 -8.91 -3.18
N PRO A 170 -18.09 -8.55 -2.24
CA PRO A 170 -17.33 -7.31 -2.36
C PRO A 170 -16.25 -7.44 -3.43
N VAL A 171 -16.07 -6.39 -4.21
CA VAL A 171 -14.88 -6.11 -5.00
C VAL A 171 -14.26 -4.81 -4.52
N ILE A 172 -12.94 -4.73 -4.56
CA ILE A 172 -12.21 -3.53 -4.19
C ILE A 172 -11.96 -2.72 -5.45
N LYS A 173 -12.34 -1.45 -5.41
CA LYS A 173 -11.97 -0.44 -6.40
C LYS A 173 -10.79 0.35 -5.86
N LEU A 174 -9.77 0.55 -6.68
CA LEU A 174 -8.56 1.30 -6.32
C LEU A 174 -8.22 2.28 -7.42
N TRP A 175 -8.25 3.57 -7.10
CA TRP A 175 -7.71 4.64 -7.94
C TRP A 175 -6.27 4.91 -7.55
N THR A 176 -5.38 4.81 -8.52
CA THR A 176 -3.96 4.98 -8.27
C THR A 176 -3.17 5.41 -9.52
N PRO A 177 -2.23 6.36 -9.38
CA PRO A 177 -1.16 6.54 -10.34
C PRO A 177 -0.34 5.25 -10.50
N PHE A 178 -0.18 4.79 -11.73
CA PHE A 178 0.59 3.60 -12.05
C PHE A 178 1.70 3.94 -13.04
N CYS A 179 2.91 3.48 -12.74
CA CYS A 179 4.05 3.54 -13.65
C CYS A 179 4.54 2.14 -14.00
N LYS A 180 4.47 1.79 -15.28
CA LYS A 180 4.89 0.47 -15.79
C LYS A 180 6.40 0.22 -15.63
N ASP A 181 7.20 1.26 -15.78
CA ASP A 181 8.66 1.17 -15.88
C ASP A 181 9.36 2.19 -14.97
N LEU A 182 8.93 2.24 -13.70
CA LEU A 182 9.42 3.21 -12.72
C LEU A 182 10.95 3.13 -12.57
N GLN A 183 11.61 4.26 -12.83
CA GLN A 183 13.04 4.49 -12.67
C GLN A 183 13.24 5.60 -11.65
N LEU A 184 14.06 5.34 -10.62
CA LEU A 184 14.31 6.29 -9.54
C LEU A 184 15.63 7.06 -9.72
N GLU A 185 16.26 6.95 -10.89
CA GLU A 185 17.38 7.80 -11.28
C GLU A 185 16.90 9.20 -11.67
N LEU A 186 17.56 10.25 -11.15
CA LEU A 186 17.18 11.66 -11.35
C LEU A 186 17.07 12.11 -12.81
N GLU A 187 17.81 11.48 -13.71
CA GLU A 187 17.86 11.85 -15.13
C GLU A 187 16.78 11.14 -15.97
N LYS A 188 15.97 10.29 -15.35
CA LYS A 188 14.91 9.53 -16.02
C LYS A 188 13.56 10.20 -15.79
N SER A 189 12.80 10.35 -16.87
CA SER A 189 11.39 10.72 -16.79
C SER A 189 10.54 9.46 -16.68
N ASN A 190 9.57 9.50 -15.78
CA ASN A 190 8.57 8.45 -15.61
C ASN A 190 7.23 8.94 -16.13
N THR A 191 6.45 8.05 -16.70
CA THR A 191 5.06 8.32 -17.08
C THR A 191 4.15 7.62 -16.10
N PHE A 192 3.23 8.37 -15.52
CA PHE A 192 2.16 7.87 -14.67
C PHE A 192 0.82 8.13 -15.35
N HIS A 193 -0.04 7.12 -15.33
CA HIS A 193 -1.45 7.20 -15.69
C HIS A 193 -2.30 6.91 -14.47
N MET A 194 -3.42 7.59 -14.33
CA MET A 194 -4.39 7.21 -13.30
C MET A 194 -5.13 5.96 -13.76
N ILE A 195 -5.04 4.92 -12.95
CA ILE A 195 -5.67 3.62 -13.19
C ILE A 195 -6.74 3.38 -12.14
N GLU A 196 -7.87 2.85 -12.58
CA GLU A 196 -8.78 2.14 -11.70
C GLU A 196 -8.48 0.64 -11.77
N TYR A 197 -8.09 0.04 -10.64
CA TYR A 197 -8.06 -1.40 -10.46
C TYR A 197 -9.38 -1.87 -9.87
N THR A 198 -9.91 -2.99 -10.39
CA THR A 198 -10.95 -3.78 -9.74
C THR A 198 -10.33 -5.08 -9.28
N ILE A 199 -10.27 -5.27 -7.97
CA ILE A 199 -9.60 -6.40 -7.31
C ILE A 199 -10.67 -7.26 -6.66
N ASP A 200 -10.73 -8.53 -7.03
CA ASP A 200 -11.74 -9.47 -6.57
C ASP A 200 -11.10 -10.55 -5.69
N PRO A 201 -11.24 -10.46 -4.36
CA PRO A 201 -10.65 -11.44 -3.45
C PRO A 201 -11.23 -12.84 -3.61
N GLN A 202 -12.49 -12.97 -4.01
CA GLN A 202 -13.14 -14.27 -4.09
C GLN A 202 -12.73 -15.04 -5.34
N THR A 203 -12.62 -14.37 -6.48
CA THR A 203 -12.19 -15.01 -7.74
C THR A 203 -10.68 -14.94 -7.95
N SER A 204 -9.94 -14.24 -7.08
CA SER A 204 -8.51 -13.97 -7.23
C SER A 204 -8.17 -13.34 -8.58
N THR A 205 -8.96 -12.35 -9.00
CA THR A 205 -8.77 -11.65 -10.26
C THR A 205 -8.53 -10.16 -10.04
N VAL A 206 -7.76 -9.57 -10.96
CA VAL A 206 -7.54 -8.14 -11.05
C VAL A 206 -7.84 -7.72 -12.48
N SER A 207 -8.68 -6.71 -12.64
CA SER A 207 -8.82 -5.98 -13.89
C SER A 207 -8.44 -4.53 -13.68
N ARG A 208 -8.18 -3.82 -14.77
CA ARG A 208 -7.86 -2.40 -14.70
C ARG A 208 -8.35 -1.64 -15.92
N GLU A 209 -8.54 -0.35 -15.75
CA GLU A 209 -8.75 0.60 -16.83
C GLU A 209 -8.01 1.91 -16.57
N VAL A 210 -7.62 2.58 -17.65
CA VAL A 210 -7.05 3.94 -17.57
C VAL A 210 -8.22 4.91 -17.45
N ILE A 211 -8.31 5.60 -16.32
CA ILE A 211 -9.38 6.58 -16.08
C ILE A 211 -8.93 8.02 -16.33
N ASP A 212 -7.62 8.26 -16.35
CA ASP A 212 -7.02 9.50 -16.82
C ASP A 212 -5.63 9.20 -17.41
N ASP A 213 -5.52 9.46 -18.72
CA ASP A 213 -4.33 9.25 -19.53
C ASP A 213 -3.52 10.54 -19.75
N THR A 214 -3.94 11.66 -19.14
CA THR A 214 -3.13 12.88 -19.13
C THR A 214 -1.80 12.59 -18.46
N ILE A 215 -0.72 12.98 -19.13
CA ILE A 215 0.64 12.57 -18.73
C ILE A 215 0.98 13.20 -17.36
N ASN A 216 1.36 12.34 -16.40
CA ASN A 216 1.86 12.66 -15.05
C ASN A 216 0.80 12.99 -13.98
N SER A 217 -0.28 12.21 -13.92
CA SER A 217 -1.24 12.25 -12.81
C SER A 217 -0.65 11.61 -11.55
N GLU A 218 0.21 12.35 -10.85
CA GLU A 218 0.81 11.99 -9.55
C GLU A 218 0.42 13.01 -8.47
N PHE A 219 0.62 12.66 -7.19
CA PHE A 219 0.24 13.50 -6.04
C PHE A 219 -1.25 13.93 -6.03
N ALA A 220 -2.14 13.07 -6.54
CA ALA A 220 -3.57 13.31 -6.49
C ALA A 220 -4.09 13.27 -5.03
N THR A 221 -5.12 14.06 -4.75
CA THR A 221 -5.75 14.11 -3.41
C THR A 221 -7.25 13.99 -3.54
N MET A 222 -7.87 13.16 -2.70
CA MET A 222 -9.32 13.15 -2.57
C MET A 222 -9.80 14.46 -1.94
N PRO A 223 -10.96 15.00 -2.36
CA PRO A 223 -11.58 16.11 -1.64
C PRO A 223 -11.84 15.70 -0.18
N PRO A 224 -11.84 16.66 0.77
CA PRO A 224 -12.21 16.37 2.14
C PRO A 224 -13.58 15.70 2.18
N GLN A 225 -13.75 14.69 3.05
CA GLN A 225 -15.08 14.17 3.30
C GLN A 225 -15.98 15.32 3.77
N PRO A 226 -17.21 15.47 3.23
CA PRO A 226 -18.14 16.46 3.72
C PRO A 226 -18.30 16.25 5.23
N SER A 227 -18.08 17.31 6.02
CA SER A 227 -18.37 17.26 7.45
C SER A 227 -19.83 16.85 7.62
N HIS A 228 -20.09 15.66 8.15
CA HIS A 228 -21.41 15.32 8.69
C HIS A 228 -21.61 16.20 9.92
N VAL A 229 -21.97 17.46 9.72
CA VAL A 229 -22.62 18.27 10.74
C VAL A 229 -24.09 17.89 10.62
N PRO A 230 -24.64 17.08 11.53
CA PRO A 230 -26.08 16.91 11.58
C PRO A 230 -26.70 18.31 11.85
N PRO A 231 -27.86 18.62 11.27
CA PRO A 231 -28.58 19.85 11.59
C PRO A 231 -28.91 19.97 13.08
#